data_AF-A0A1B1EXZ8-F1
#
_entry.id   AF-A0A1B1EXZ8-F1
#
_cell.length_a   1.000
_cell.length_b   1.000
_cell.length_c   1.000
_cell.angle_alpha   90.00
_cell.angle_beta   90.00
_cell.angle_gamma   90.00
#
_symmetry.space_group_name_H-M   'P 1'
#
loop_
_entity.id
_entity.type
_entity.pdbx_description
1 polymer ?
#
loop_
_entity_poly.entity_id
_entity_poly.type
_entity_poly.pdbx_seq_one_letter_code
_entity_poly.pdbx_strand_id
1 'polypeptide(L)' 'FAPVNITSEVKSVEMHHEALSEALPGDNVGFNVKNVSVKDIRRGNVCGDSKSDPPQEAAQFTSQ' A
#
# COMPACT_ATOMS: atom_id res chain seq x y z
N PHE A 1 -2.64 -0.98 5.08
CA PHE A 1 -1.99 0.34 5.18
C PHE A 1 -1.56 0.59 6.62
N ALA A 2 -0.27 0.80 6.83
CA ALA A 2 0.33 1.19 8.10
C ALA A 2 0.77 2.67 8.06
N PRO A 3 0.79 3.37 9.21
CA PRO A 3 0.46 2.89 10.56
C PRO A 3 -1.04 2.91 10.88
N VAL A 4 -1.89 3.43 9.98
CA VAL A 4 -3.34 3.63 10.24
C VAL A 4 -4.17 2.36 10.39
N ASN A 5 -3.56 1.18 10.21
CA ASN A 5 -4.17 -0.14 10.33
C ASN A 5 -5.47 -0.32 9.53
N ILE A 6 -5.47 0.13 8.27
CA ILE A 6 -6.59 -0.03 7.34
C ILE A 6 -6.29 -1.16 6.36
N THR A 7 -7.22 -2.10 6.22
CA THR A 7 -7.15 -3.21 5.25
C THR A 7 -8.24 -3.05 4.20
N SER A 8 -7.86 -3.18 2.93
CA SER A 8 -8.78 -3.14 1.80
C SER A 8 -8.32 -4.08 0.70
N GLU A 9 -9.27 -4.53 -0.12
CA GLU A 9 -9.00 -5.26 -1.35
C GLU A 9 -8.55 -4.29 -2.47
N VAL A 10 -7.54 -4.69 -3.24
CA VAL A 10 -7.08 -4.00 -4.45
C VAL A 10 -7.94 -4.47 -5.64
N LYS A 11 -8.36 -3.55 -6.50
CA LYS A 11 -9.21 -3.85 -7.67
C LYS A 11 -8.50 -3.78 -9.00
N SER A 12 -7.55 -2.87 -9.16
CA SER A 12 -6.73 -2.75 -10.36
C SER A 12 -5.38 -2.16 -9.98
N VAL A 13 -4.39 -2.43 -10.83
CA VAL A 13 -3.05 -1.86 -10.77
C VAL A 13 -2.76 -1.29 -12.16
N GLU A 14 -2.16 -0.10 -12.20
CA GLU A 14 -1.86 0.62 -13.43
C GLU A 14 -0.47 1.27 -13.35
N MET A 15 0.25 1.27 -14.46
CA MET A 15 1.50 2.00 -14.64
C MET A 15 1.45 2.73 -15.97
N HIS A 16 1.77 4.03 -15.96
CA HIS A 16 1.83 4.85 -17.19
C HIS A 16 0.57 4.73 -18.08
N HIS A 17 -0.61 4.73 -17.49
CA HIS A 17 -1.91 4.57 -18.17
C HIS A 17 -2.18 3.20 -18.80
N GLU A 18 -1.42 2.17 -18.41
CA GLU A 18 -1.66 0.78 -18.82
C GLU A 18 -2.02 -0.07 -17.60
N ALA A 19 -3.02 -0.93 -17.75
CA ALA A 19 -3.42 -1.87 -16.72
C ALA A 19 -2.42 -3.03 -16.64
N LEU A 20 -2.02 -3.38 -15.42
CA LEU A 20 -1.10 -4.47 -15.14
C LEU A 20 -1.82 -5.61 -14.42
N SER A 21 -1.44 -6.86 -14.72
CA SER A 21 -1.91 -8.03 -13.98
C SER A 21 -1.23 -8.17 -12.63
N GLU A 22 0.03 -7.75 -12.55
CA GLU A 22 0.86 -7.74 -11.35
C GLU A 22 1.88 -6.60 -11.43
N ALA A 23 2.34 -6.13 -10.28
CA ALA A 23 3.46 -5.18 -10.18
C ALA A 23 4.65 -5.89 -9.54
N LEU A 24 5.83 -5.66 -10.08
CA LEU A 24 7.08 -6.27 -9.64
C LEU A 24 7.93 -5.27 -8.85
N PRO A 25 8.93 -5.74 -8.08
CA PRO A 25 9.85 -4.85 -7.38
C PRO A 25 10.54 -3.87 -8.35
N GLY A 26 10.36 -2.57 -8.09
CA GLY A 26 10.91 -1.49 -8.92
C GLY A 26 9.85 -0.69 -9.69
N ASP A 27 8.63 -1.22 -9.84
CA ASP A 27 7.56 -0.55 -10.58
C ASP A 27 6.97 0.63 -9.79
N ASN A 28 6.78 1.76 -10.47
CA ASN A 28 6.02 2.88 -9.92
C ASN A 28 4.57 2.80 -10.40
N VAL A 29 3.70 2.28 -9.53
CA VAL A 29 2.31 1.97 -9.90
C VAL A 29 1.31 2.82 -9.12
N GLY A 30 0.19 3.09 -9.78
CA GLY A 30 -1.07 3.41 -9.12
C GLY A 30 -1.88 2.13 -8.92
N PHE A 31 -2.64 2.03 -7.83
CA PHE A 31 -3.56 0.92 -7.64
C PHE A 31 -4.86 1.41 -6.99
N ASN A 32 -5.97 0.79 -7.37
CA ASN A 32 -7.30 1.16 -6.91
C ASN A 32 -7.74 0.28 -5.74
N VAL A 33 -8.26 0.89 -4.67
CA VAL A 33 -8.77 0.22 -3.47
C VAL A 33 -10.20 0.67 -3.17
N LYS A 34 -11.04 -0.24 -2.65
CA LYS A 34 -12.44 0.08 -2.32
C LYS A 34 -12.60 0.48 -0.85
N ASN A 35 -13.60 1.31 -0.57
CA ASN A 35 -14.03 1.66 0.79
C ASN A 35 -12.94 2.34 1.65
N VAL A 36 -11.95 2.98 1.02
CA VAL A 36 -10.93 3.79 1.69
C VAL A 36 -11.03 5.21 1.15
N SER A 37 -11.22 6.19 2.03
CA SER A 37 -11.26 7.60 1.64
C SER A 37 -9.85 8.14 1.43
N VAL A 38 -9.71 9.15 0.57
CA VAL A 38 -8.45 9.91 0.43
C VAL A 38 -8.01 10.61 1.71
N LYS A 39 -8.91 10.74 2.70
CA LYS A 39 -8.59 11.29 4.03
C LYS A 39 -8.02 10.24 4.99
N ASP A 40 -8.26 8.96 4.71
CA ASP A 40 -7.90 7.85 5.61
C ASP A 40 -6.46 7.38 5.36
N ILE A 41 -5.93 7.65 4.17
CA ILE A 41 -4.55 7.33 3.76
C ILE A 41 -3.84 8.59 3.27
N ARG A 42 -2.52 8.63 3.41
CA ARG A 42 -1.69 9.76 3.00
C ARG A 42 -0.32 9.32 2.50
N ARG A 43 0.36 10.22 1.79
CA ARG A 43 1.77 10.04 1.43
C ARG A 43 2.60 9.71 2.67
N GLY A 44 3.43 8.69 2.57
CA GLY A 44 4.26 8.18 3.67
C GLY A 44 3.66 6.97 4.40
N ASN A 45 2.41 6.60 4.14
CA ASN A 45 1.89 5.29 4.58
C ASN A 45 2.52 4.15 3.78
N VAL A 46 2.62 2.99 4.43
CA VAL A 46 3.17 1.77 3.84
C VAL A 46 2.01 0.78 3.59
N CYS A 47 1.94 0.25 2.38
CA CYS A 47 0.97 -0.79 2.01
C CYS A 47 1.69 -2.14 1.90
N GLY A 48 1.02 -3.21 2.30
CA GLY A 48 1.52 -4.58 2.21
C GLY A 48 0.37 -5.58 2.36
N ASP A 49 0.62 -6.84 2.02
CA ASP A 49 -0.41 -7.89 2.08
C ASP A 49 -0.76 -8.24 3.52
N SER A 50 -2.05 -8.17 3.84
CA SER A 50 -2.62 -8.61 5.12
C SER A 50 -2.30 -10.06 5.50
N LYS A 51 -2.02 -10.93 4.52
CA LYS A 51 -1.79 -12.36 4.70
C LYS A 51 -0.31 -12.75 4.81
N SER A 52 0.60 -11.83 4.52
CA SER A 52 2.04 -12.11 4.46
C SER A 52 2.82 -10.96 5.09
N ASP A 53 3.10 -11.10 6.39
CA ASP A 53 3.83 -10.12 7.21
C ASP A 53 3.36 -8.67 6.97
N PRO A 54 2.12 -8.32 7.36
CA PRO A 54 1.58 -7.00 7.10
C PRO A 54 2.42 -5.92 7.81
N PRO A 55 2.63 -4.76 7.16
CA PRO A 55 3.41 -3.68 7.75
C PRO A 55 2.72 -3.16 9.03
N GLN A 56 3.53 -2.75 10.01
CA GLN A 56 3.08 -2.26 11.31
C GLN A 56 3.66 -0.88 11.63
N GLU A 57 3.06 -0.21 12.61
CA GLU A 57 3.61 1.01 13.16
C GLU A 57 4.91 0.74 13.92
N ALA A 58 5.93 1.57 13.71
CA ALA A 58 7.16 1.53 14.49
C ALA A 58 7.09 2.60 15.59
N ALA A 59 7.11 2.18 16.85
CA ALA A 59 7.20 3.11 17.99
C ALA A 59 8.60 3.74 18.09
N GLN A 60 9.64 2.94 17.84
CA GLN A 60 11.04 3.35 17.79
C GLN A 60 11.85 2.32 17.00
N PHE A 61 13.00 2.73 16.48
CA PHE A 61 14.00 1.83 15.90
C PHE A 61 15.40 2.33 16.27
N THR A 62 16.34 1.39 16.42
CA THR A 62 17.77 1.73 16.59
C THR A 62 18.44 1.69 15.23
N SER A 63 19.20 2.73 14.89
CA SER A 63 20.03 2.78 13.68
C SER A 63 21.52 2.87 14.04
N GLN A 64 22.38 2.57 13.07
CA GLN A 64 23.83 2.77 13.17
C GLN A 64 24.19 4.26 13.11
#